data_AF-V5GT26-F1
#
_entry.id   AF-V5GT26-F1
#
_cell.length_a   1.000
_cell.length_b   1.000
_cell.length_c   1.000
_cell.angle_alpha   90.00
_cell.angle_beta   90.00
_cell.angle_gamma   90.00
#
_symmetry.space_group_name_H-M   'P 1'
#
loop_
_entity.id
_entity.type
_entity.pdbx_description
1 polymer ?
#
loop_
_entity_poly.entity_id
_entity_poly.type
_entity_poly.pdbx_seq_one_letter_code
_entity_poly.pdbx_strand_id
1 'polypeptide(L)' 'MTCSGCSGAVSRVLSKLDGVDSYDVSLENQTVVVKGSAPYETVLEKIKKTGKEVKSGQVVQ' A
#
# COMPACT_ATOMS: atom_id res chain seq x y z
N MET A 1 6.19 -2.70 -8.34
CA MET A 1 5.02 -2.55 -9.24
C MET A 1 5.53 -2.34 -10.66
N THR A 2 5.13 -3.13 -11.66
CA THR A 2 5.73 -3.04 -13.02
C THR A 2 4.85 -2.33 -14.06
N CYS A 3 3.58 -2.05 -13.74
CA CYS A 3 2.65 -1.37 -14.64
C CYS A 3 1.57 -0.61 -13.87
N SER A 4 0.80 0.22 -14.57
CA SER A 4 -0.37 0.94 -14.03
C SER A 4 -1.43 0.01 -13.42
N GLY A 5 -1.57 -1.21 -13.96
CA GLY A 5 -2.43 -2.23 -13.37
C GLY A 5 -1.97 -2.67 -11.98
N CYS A 6 -0.66 -2.70 -11.72
CA CYS A 6 -0.11 -3.06 -10.41
C CYS A 6 -0.39 -1.99 -9.35
N SER A 7 -0.15 -0.71 -9.69
CA SER A 7 -0.46 0.40 -8.77
C SER A 7 -1.96 0.53 -8.55
N GLY A 8 -2.78 0.28 -9.56
CA GLY A 8 -4.24 0.22 -9.43
C GLY A 8 -4.71 -0.91 -8.50
N ALA A 9 -4.07 -2.09 -8.52
CA ALA A 9 -4.41 -3.18 -7.60
C ALA A 9 -4.13 -2.81 -6.13
N VAL A 10 -2.98 -2.19 -5.86
CA VAL A 10 -2.63 -1.70 -4.51
C VAL A 10 -3.61 -0.61 -4.05
N SER A 11 -3.91 0.37 -4.92
CA SER A 11 -4.86 1.44 -4.60
C SER A 11 -6.25 0.89 -4.23
N ARG A 12 -6.76 -0.10 -4.98
CA ARG A 12 -8.09 -0.70 -4.72
C ARG A 12 -8.19 -1.44 -3.40
N VAL A 13 -7.10 -2.01 -2.88
CA VAL A 13 -7.12 -2.73 -1.60
C VAL A 13 -6.96 -1.78 -0.41
N LEU A 14 -6.21 -0.70 -0.58
CA LEU A 14 -6.05 0.36 0.43
C LEU A 14 -7.31 1.21 0.56
N SER A 15 -8.00 1.50 -0.55
CA SER A 15 -9.27 2.26 -0.54
C SER A 15 -10.42 1.54 0.18
N LYS A 16 -10.25 0.26 0.52
CA LYS A 16 -11.23 -0.59 1.20
C LYS A 16 -10.74 -1.04 2.58
N LEU A 17 -9.61 -0.49 3.04
CA LEU A 17 -9.02 -0.87 4.31
C LEU A 17 -9.45 0.14 5.38
N ASP A 18 -10.16 -0.34 6.39
CA ASP A 18 -10.54 0.48 7.54
C ASP A 18 -9.29 1.02 8.25
N GLY A 19 -9.36 2.28 8.69
CA GLY A 19 -8.24 2.97 9.34
C GLY A 19 -7.20 3.53 8.36
N VAL A 20 -7.47 3.56 7.05
CA VAL A 20 -6.69 4.33 6.06
C VAL A 20 -7.39 5.66 5.80
N ASP A 21 -6.72 6.77 6.14
CA ASP A 21 -7.23 8.13 5.91
C ASP A 21 -6.83 8.65 4.53
N SER A 22 -5.58 8.37 4.13
CA SER A 22 -5.07 8.69 2.80
C SER A 22 -3.91 7.78 2.41
N TYR A 23 -3.66 7.67 1.11
CA TYR A 23 -2.53 6.92 0.59
C TYR A 23 -2.01 7.55 -0.72
N ASP A 24 -0.72 7.35 -0.98
CA ASP A 24 -0.06 7.67 -2.24
C ASP A 24 0.61 6.41 -2.79
N VAL A 25 0.37 6.10 -4.07
CA VAL A 25 0.95 4.93 -4.74
C VAL A 25 1.73 5.43 -5.96
N SER A 26 3.05 5.45 -5.83
CA SER A 26 3.94 5.91 -6.90
C SER A 26 4.48 4.72 -7.69
N LEU A 27 4.06 4.60 -8.94
CA LEU A 27 4.66 3.65 -9.89
C LEU A 27 6.09 4.06 -10.24
N GLU A 28 6.37 5.36 -10.34
CA GLU A 28 7.71 5.88 -10.65
C GLU A 28 8.70 5.57 -9.53
N ASN A 29 8.34 5.92 -8.29
CA ASN A 29 9.23 5.74 -7.14
C ASN A 29 9.18 4.33 -6.54
N GLN A 30 8.29 3.46 -7.01
CA GLN A 30 8.05 2.13 -6.45
C GLN A 30 7.66 2.16 -4.96
N THR A 31 6.99 3.23 -4.52
CA THR A 31 6.61 3.43 -3.12
C THR A 31 5.10 3.42 -2.93
N VAL A 32 4.72 3.08 -1.70
CA VAL A 32 3.36 3.19 -1.19
C VAL A 32 3.45 3.90 0.15
N VAL A 33 2.81 5.06 0.27
CA VAL A 33 2.70 5.81 1.53
C VAL A 33 1.27 5.69 2.01
N VAL A 34 1.07 5.29 3.27
CA VAL A 34 -0.24 5.16 3.88
C VAL A 34 -0.27 6.01 5.14
N LYS A 35 -1.34 6.77 5.31
CA LYS A 35 -1.62 7.55 6.52
C LYS A 35 -2.92 7.06 7.12
N GLY A 36 -2.92 6.82 8.42
CA GLY A 36 -4.11 6.45 9.17
C GLY A 36 -3.81 5.70 10.46
N SER A 37 -4.84 5.09 11.03
CA SER A 37 -4.81 4.35 12.29
C SER A 37 -4.68 2.84 12.12
N ALA A 38 -4.75 2.34 10.88
CA ALA A 38 -4.58 0.92 10.58
C ALA A 38 -3.20 0.43 11.06
N PRO A 39 -3.11 -0.71 11.76
CA PRO A 39 -1.82 -1.28 12.15
C PRO A 39 -0.94 -1.59 10.94
N TYR A 40 0.36 -1.38 11.09
CA TYR A 40 1.35 -1.61 10.04
C TYR A 40 1.22 -3.00 9.40
N GLU A 41 1.11 -4.05 10.21
CA GLU A 41 0.98 -5.43 9.73
C GLU A 41 -0.29 -5.64 8.89
N THR A 42 -1.40 -5.01 9.28
CA THR A 42 -2.65 -5.09 8.52
C THR A 42 -2.50 -4.46 7.14
N VAL A 43 -1.86 -3.29 7.05
CA VAL A 43 -1.57 -2.63 5.78
C VAL A 43 -0.64 -3.49 4.92
N LEU A 44 0.44 -4.00 5.52
CA LEU A 44 1.42 -4.84 4.84
C LEU A 44 0.80 -6.12 4.26
N GLU A 45 0.00 -6.84 5.05
CA GLU A 45 -0.73 -8.03 4.61
C GLU A 45 -1.70 -7.70 3.47
N LYS A 46 -2.40 -6.57 3.57
CA LYS A 46 -3.36 -6.14 2.55
C LYS A 46 -2.67 -5.88 1.21
N ILE A 47 -1.49 -5.25 1.23
CA ILE A 47 -0.67 -5.03 0.04
C ILE A 47 -0.16 -6.37 -0.52
N LYS A 48 0.38 -7.24 0.33
CA LYS A 48 0.90 -8.56 -0.09
C LYS A 48 -0.15 -9.43 -0.77
N LYS A 49 -1.43 -9.35 -0.34
CA LYS A 49 -2.57 -10.04 -0.98
C LYS A 49 -2.80 -9.65 -2.45
N THR A 50 -2.21 -8.54 -2.93
CA THR A 50 -2.23 -8.18 -4.35
C THR A 50 -1.22 -8.96 -5.20
N GLY A 51 -0.43 -9.86 -4.58
CA GLY A 51 0.61 -10.63 -5.25
C GLY A 51 1.78 -9.76 -5.71
N LYS A 52 2.12 -8.73 -4.93
CA LYS A 52 3.22 -7.80 -5.21
C LYS A 52 4.27 -7.94 -4.13
N GLU A 53 5.52 -8.04 -4.56
CA GLU A 53 6.66 -8.09 -3.64
C GLU A 53 6.80 -6.76 -2.91
N VAL A 54 7.02 -6.83 -1.59
CA VAL A 54 7.34 -5.68 -0.74
C VAL A 54 8.77 -5.85 -0.26
N LYS A 55 9.67 -4.99 -0.75
CA LYS A 55 11.11 -5.09 -0.45
C LYS A 55 11.46 -4.60 0.95
N SER A 56 10.76 -3.55 1.41
CA SER A 56 10.93 -2.96 2.74
C SER A 56 9.68 -2.17 3.11
N GLY A 57 9.52 -1.91 4.40
CA GLY A 57 8.44 -1.09 4.94
C GLY A 57 8.78 -0.68 6.37
N GLN A 58 8.35 0.52 6.76
CA GLN A 58 8.55 1.05 8.09
C GLN A 58 7.40 1.98 8.46
N VAL A 59 7.16 2.12 9.77
CA VAL A 59 6.29 3.17 10.32
C VAL A 59 7.14 4.42 10.52
N VAL A 60 6.70 5.53 9.97
CA VAL A 60 7.29 6.86 10.19
C VAL A 60 6.27 7.69 10.96
N GLN A 61 6.72 8.31 12.05
CA GLN A 61 5.93 9.23 12.88
C GLN A 61 5.81 10.61 12.22
#